data_AF-A0A971V4W1-F1
#
_entry.id   AF-A0A971V4W1-F1
#
_cell.length_a   1.000
_cell.length_b   1.000
_cell.length_c   1.000
_cell.angle_alpha   90.00
_cell.angle_beta   90.00
_cell.angle_gamma   90.00
#
_symmetry.space_group_name_H-M   'P 1'
#
loop_
_entity.id
_entity.type
_entity.pdbx_description
1 polymer ?
#
loop_
_entity_poly.entity_id
_entity_poly.type
_entity_poly.pdbx_seq_one_letter_code
_entity_poly.pdbx_strand_id
1 'polypeptide(L)'
;MIMHSVVKSFRAFFVEGRSLPLLLVLGVIIMRLLLFHIEGLPRIVSFGDNYLWEPIADLFILPEVSLLGSTFALFLIAWILSLLNGRFNLTRSRSNLPFSTPLFLLSIHPIFLVMSGDYIALIFLLLAFFPLLESFQKPDSYLCSFRASILIAIASLFQIYALFVLPLWWIGERSMRGPQLRSFASSLFALFLVYVSIFSLYWLMDDIPRFIRPFLEFQSLSLLEIPRFSLLQWGEILFVGFFFIMNMIFSVKVYNRDKALTLSLMQFISFLIVFLLLLQMLYWLETFFFLLFSLALISFLIAYLYSRTNSRNHIFTAYGMLLLMVLFYISHLFPSIVHFS
;
A
#
# COMPACT_ATOMS: atom_id res chain seq x y z
N MET A 1 -19.31 18.68 28.15
CA MET A 1 -17.88 18.33 28.03
C MET A 1 -17.26 19.27 27.00
N ILE A 2 -16.53 20.31 27.45
CA ILE A 2 -16.00 21.35 26.56
C ILE A 2 -14.87 20.74 25.74
N MET A 3 -15.12 20.49 24.45
CA MET A 3 -14.09 20.00 23.54
C MET A 3 -13.08 21.12 23.32
N HIS A 4 -11.82 20.88 23.65
CA HIS A 4 -10.74 21.86 23.57
C HIS A 4 -10.66 22.47 22.16
N SER A 5 -10.44 23.79 22.05
CA SER A 5 -10.43 24.52 20.77
C SER A 5 -9.57 23.87 19.68
N VAL A 6 -8.41 23.31 20.05
CA VAL A 6 -7.48 22.59 19.16
C VAL A 6 -8.11 21.33 18.54
N VAL A 7 -8.86 20.56 19.31
CA VAL A 7 -9.55 19.34 18.82
C VAL A 7 -10.68 19.71 17.87
N LYS A 8 -11.42 20.78 18.19
CA LYS A 8 -12.50 21.30 17.35
C LYS A 8 -11.97 21.81 16.00
N SER A 9 -10.87 22.56 16.01
CA SER A 9 -10.23 23.06 14.79
C SER A 9 -9.67 21.91 13.94
N PHE A 10 -8.96 20.94 14.54
CA PHE A 10 -8.43 19.79 13.82
C PHE A 10 -9.53 18.96 13.14
N ARG A 11 -10.64 18.67 13.85
CA ARG A 11 -11.76 17.93 13.27
C ARG A 11 -12.45 18.71 12.14
N ALA A 12 -12.74 19.99 12.37
CA ALA A 12 -13.42 20.82 11.38
C ALA A 12 -12.60 20.97 10.09
N PHE A 13 -11.27 21.07 10.22
CA PHE A 13 -10.38 21.21 9.08
C PHE A 13 -10.07 19.86 8.43
N PHE A 14 -9.39 18.95 9.14
CA PHE A 14 -8.82 17.72 8.57
C PHE A 14 -9.80 16.56 8.42
N VAL A 15 -10.77 16.41 9.33
CA VAL A 15 -11.65 15.24 9.36
C VAL A 15 -12.92 15.50 8.55
N GLU A 16 -13.58 16.63 8.80
CA GLU A 16 -14.91 16.95 8.27
C GLU A 16 -14.89 18.00 7.14
N GLY A 17 -13.71 18.52 6.78
CA GLY A 17 -13.54 19.57 5.78
C GLY A 17 -14.04 19.14 4.41
N ARG A 18 -15.17 19.73 3.96
CA ARG A 18 -15.83 19.40 2.69
C ARG A 18 -15.00 19.76 1.45
N SER A 19 -14.21 20.83 1.53
CA SER A 19 -13.33 21.31 0.44
C SER A 19 -11.90 20.74 0.51
N LEU A 20 -11.55 20.07 1.61
CA LEU A 20 -10.20 19.60 1.86
C LEU A 20 -9.71 18.54 0.84
N PRO A 21 -10.54 17.58 0.38
CA PRO A 21 -10.12 16.63 -0.66
C PRO A 21 -9.71 17.32 -1.97
N LEU A 22 -10.44 18.36 -2.39
CA LEU A 22 -10.14 19.10 -3.62
C LEU A 22 -8.82 19.86 -3.52
N LEU A 23 -8.61 20.56 -2.41
CA LEU A 23 -7.36 21.28 -2.15
C LEU A 23 -6.17 20.33 -2.05
N LEU A 24 -6.35 19.16 -1.44
CA LEU A 24 -5.31 18.13 -1.37
C LEU A 24 -5.00 17.51 -2.72
N VAL A 25 -6.02 17.22 -3.54
CA VAL A 25 -5.81 16.70 -4.90
C VAL A 25 -4.94 17.67 -5.70
N LEU A 26 -5.28 18.96 -5.68
CA LEU A 26 -4.48 20.00 -6.34
C LEU A 26 -3.07 20.10 -5.75
N GLY A 27 -2.97 20.12 -4.42
CA GLY A 27 -1.68 20.18 -3.73
C GLY A 27 -0.77 19.00 -4.06
N VAL A 28 -1.31 17.78 -4.10
CA VAL A 28 -0.57 16.56 -4.43
C VAL A 28 -0.12 16.55 -5.89
N ILE A 29 -0.97 17.01 -6.82
CA ILE A 29 -0.58 17.16 -8.23
C ILE A 29 0.60 18.15 -8.33
N ILE A 30 0.51 19.31 -7.68
CA ILE A 30 1.59 20.30 -7.65
C ILE A 30 2.85 19.69 -7.03
N MET A 31 2.74 19.00 -5.90
CA MET A 31 3.88 18.36 -5.23
C MET A 31 4.60 17.35 -6.14
N ARG A 32 3.83 16.50 -6.84
CA ARG A 32 4.40 15.50 -7.76
C ARG A 32 5.04 16.15 -8.98
N LEU A 33 4.42 17.19 -9.55
CA LEU A 33 5.00 17.95 -10.67
C LEU A 33 6.28 18.68 -10.29
N LEU A 34 6.33 19.30 -9.10
CA LEU A 34 7.53 19.94 -8.59
C LEU A 34 8.67 18.94 -8.43
N LEU A 35 8.38 17.79 -7.84
CA LEU A 35 9.37 16.75 -7.58
C LEU A 35 9.88 16.14 -8.89
N PHE A 36 9.00 15.91 -9.87
CA PHE A 36 9.38 15.52 -11.22
C PHE A 36 10.26 16.55 -11.94
N HIS A 37 9.99 17.84 -11.77
CA HIS A 37 10.78 18.89 -12.42
C HIS A 37 12.19 19.02 -11.84
N ILE A 38 12.36 18.72 -10.54
CA ILE A 38 13.64 18.88 -9.84
C ILE A 38 14.50 17.62 -9.91
N GLU A 39 13.98 16.45 -9.51
CA GLU A 39 14.75 15.21 -9.45
C GLU A 39 14.63 14.36 -10.73
N GLY A 40 13.61 14.61 -11.56
CA GLY A 40 13.28 13.75 -12.69
C GLY A 40 12.67 12.40 -12.25
N LEU A 41 12.59 11.45 -13.18
CA LEU A 41 12.19 10.08 -12.83
C LEU A 41 13.39 9.27 -12.37
N PRO A 42 13.34 8.67 -11.16
CA PRO A 42 14.37 7.74 -10.75
C PRO A 42 14.36 6.51 -11.67
N ARG A 43 15.56 5.96 -11.93
CA ARG A 43 15.68 4.70 -12.66
C ARG A 43 15.33 3.56 -11.71
N ILE A 44 14.13 3.00 -11.87
CA ILE A 44 13.77 1.76 -11.20
C ILE A 44 14.25 0.61 -12.08
N VAL A 45 15.01 -0.32 -11.48
CA VAL A 45 15.34 -1.59 -12.11
C VAL A 45 14.04 -2.40 -12.12
N SER A 46 13.21 -2.20 -13.14
CA SER A 46 12.12 -3.14 -13.43
C SER A 46 12.78 -4.35 -14.06
N PHE A 47 12.97 -5.41 -13.30
CA PHE A 47 13.20 -6.72 -13.91
C PHE A 47 11.99 -6.98 -14.80
N GLY A 48 12.23 -7.13 -16.10
CA GLY A 48 11.21 -7.16 -17.14
C GLY A 48 10.36 -8.43 -17.13
N ASP A 49 10.35 -9.19 -16.03
CA ASP A 49 9.97 -10.59 -16.02
C ASP A 49 8.58 -10.73 -15.38
N ASN A 50 7.63 -9.88 -15.78
CA ASN A 50 6.25 -9.90 -15.28
C ASN A 50 5.29 -10.20 -16.44
N TYR A 51 4.42 -11.19 -16.29
CA TYR A 51 3.56 -11.69 -17.36
C TYR A 51 2.73 -10.61 -18.07
N LEU A 52 2.06 -9.74 -17.31
CA LEU A 52 1.15 -8.73 -17.86
C LEU A 52 1.74 -7.32 -17.90
N TRP A 53 2.80 -7.06 -17.13
CA TRP A 53 3.42 -5.74 -17.11
C TRP A 53 4.37 -5.53 -18.28
N GLU A 54 5.19 -6.53 -18.64
CA GLU A 54 6.17 -6.45 -19.74
C GLU A 54 5.59 -5.88 -21.05
N PRO A 55 4.45 -6.38 -21.58
CA PRO A 55 3.90 -5.85 -22.85
C PRO A 55 3.34 -4.41 -22.76
N ILE A 56 3.04 -3.92 -21.55
CA ILE A 56 2.46 -2.59 -21.33
C ILE A 56 3.55 -1.60 -20.88
N ALA A 57 4.67 -2.09 -20.34
CA ALA A 57 5.77 -1.28 -19.82
C ALA A 57 6.34 -0.31 -20.86
N ASP A 58 6.37 -0.71 -22.13
CA ASP A 58 6.86 0.13 -23.24
C ASP A 58 6.10 1.46 -23.38
N LEU A 59 4.80 1.47 -23.02
CA LEU A 59 3.99 2.69 -23.05
C LEU A 59 4.43 3.71 -21.99
N PHE A 60 5.08 3.26 -20.91
CA PHE A 60 5.52 4.08 -19.79
C PHE A 60 7.00 4.46 -19.84
N ILE A 61 7.68 4.19 -20.97
CA ILE A 61 9.05 4.68 -21.22
C ILE A 61 9.07 6.21 -21.26
N LEU A 62 8.01 6.83 -21.78
CA LEU A 62 7.86 8.29 -21.81
C LEU A 62 7.67 8.83 -20.38
N PRO A 63 8.55 9.74 -19.90
CA PRO A 63 8.52 10.20 -18.52
C PRO A 63 7.18 10.82 -18.08
N GLU A 64 6.57 11.61 -18.97
CA GLU A 64 5.30 12.27 -18.71
C GLU A 64 4.15 11.25 -18.56
N VAL A 65 4.16 10.20 -19.39
CA VAL A 65 3.15 9.13 -19.35
C VAL A 65 3.30 8.30 -18.08
N SER A 66 4.55 8.03 -17.67
CA SER A 66 4.85 7.35 -16.40
C SER A 66 4.35 8.14 -15.19
N LEU A 67 4.59 9.45 -15.17
CA LEU A 67 4.08 10.33 -14.11
C LEU A 67 2.56 10.41 -14.09
N LEU A 68 1.91 10.55 -15.25
CA LEU A 68 0.45 10.58 -15.33
C LEU A 68 -0.16 9.24 -14.90
N GLY A 69 0.43 8.12 -15.34
CA GLY A 69 0.01 6.77 -14.97
C GLY A 69 0.11 6.51 -13.48
N SER A 70 1.26 6.82 -12.87
CA SER A 70 1.48 6.63 -11.43
C SER A 70 0.57 7.55 -10.60
N THR A 71 0.35 8.78 -11.05
CA THR A 71 -0.56 9.73 -10.39
C THR A 71 -2.01 9.24 -10.46
N PHE A 72 -2.45 8.72 -11.62
CA PHE A 72 -3.78 8.14 -11.77
C PHE A 72 -3.96 6.89 -10.89
N ALA A 73 -2.97 5.99 -10.87
CA ALA A 73 -3.00 4.80 -10.02
C ALA A 73 -3.06 5.17 -8.54
N LEU A 74 -2.32 6.20 -8.13
CA LEU A 74 -2.37 6.74 -6.77
C LEU A 74 -3.79 7.23 -6.40
N PHE A 75 -4.45 8.00 -7.28
CA PHE A 75 -5.84 8.41 -7.06
C PHE A 75 -6.78 7.21 -6.93
N LEU A 76 -6.57 6.18 -7.75
CA LEU A 76 -7.37 4.96 -7.71
C LEU A 76 -7.16 4.19 -6.39
N ILE A 77 -5.92 4.07 -5.90
CA ILE A 77 -5.58 3.47 -4.60
C ILE A 77 -6.29 4.23 -3.46
N ALA A 78 -6.16 5.56 -3.42
CA ALA A 78 -6.80 6.39 -2.41
C ALA A 78 -8.34 6.28 -2.46
N TRP A 79 -8.89 6.24 -3.66
CA TRP A 79 -10.32 6.04 -3.89
C TRP A 79 -10.80 4.69 -3.37
N ILE A 80 -10.09 3.59 -3.67
CA ILE A 80 -10.42 2.26 -3.17
C ILE A 80 -10.38 2.21 -1.63
N LEU A 81 -9.35 2.76 -1.00
CA LEU A 81 -9.26 2.81 0.46
C LEU A 81 -10.42 3.60 1.09
N SER A 82 -10.82 4.70 0.45
CA SER A 82 -12.00 5.46 0.86
C SER A 82 -13.30 4.67 0.68
N LEU A 83 -13.46 3.96 -0.44
CA LEU A 83 -14.60 3.09 -0.70
C LEU A 83 -14.70 1.93 0.30
N LEU A 84 -13.57 1.30 0.64
CA LEU A 84 -13.50 0.25 1.67
C LEU A 84 -13.99 0.80 3.01
N ASN A 85 -13.50 1.98 3.40
CA ASN A 85 -13.94 2.64 4.62
C ASN A 85 -15.45 2.94 4.61
N GLY A 86 -15.96 3.50 3.52
CA GLY A 86 -17.36 3.89 3.37
C GLY A 86 -18.32 2.70 3.33
N ARG A 87 -17.99 1.64 2.59
CA ARG A 87 -18.85 0.45 2.43
C ARG A 87 -19.00 -0.34 3.72
N PHE A 88 -17.91 -0.50 4.48
CA PHE A 88 -17.90 -1.32 5.70
C PHE A 88 -18.02 -0.51 6.99
N ASN A 89 -18.18 0.82 6.90
CA ASN A 89 -18.26 1.75 8.04
C ASN A 89 -17.14 1.51 9.07
N LEU A 90 -15.91 1.32 8.57
CA LEU A 90 -14.74 1.00 9.39
C LEU A 90 -14.39 2.17 10.32
N THR A 91 -14.53 3.39 9.81
CA THR A 91 -14.45 4.64 10.57
C THR A 91 -15.86 5.16 10.84
N ARG A 92 -16.24 5.32 12.12
CA ARG A 92 -17.60 5.73 12.52
C ARG A 92 -17.98 7.17 12.15
N SER A 93 -16.99 8.03 11.92
CA SER A 93 -17.20 9.42 11.51
C SER A 93 -17.01 9.58 10.00
N ARG A 94 -17.81 10.45 9.38
CA ARG A 94 -17.55 10.91 8.01
C ARG A 94 -16.20 11.61 8.00
N SER A 95 -15.21 10.95 7.41
CA SER A 95 -13.83 11.40 7.39
C SER A 95 -13.28 11.27 6.00
N ASN A 96 -12.63 12.34 5.54
CA ASN A 96 -11.93 12.36 4.25
C ASN A 96 -10.49 11.82 4.37
N LEU A 97 -10.04 11.46 5.57
CA LEU A 97 -8.68 10.98 5.83
C LEU A 97 -8.33 9.69 5.07
N PRO A 98 -9.21 8.69 4.92
CA PRO A 98 -8.88 7.47 4.17
C PRO A 98 -8.55 7.72 2.70
N PHE A 99 -9.03 8.83 2.14
CA PHE A 99 -8.66 9.30 0.80
C PHE A 99 -7.40 10.18 0.84
N SER A 100 -7.30 11.08 1.82
CA SER A 100 -6.28 12.11 1.91
C SER A 100 -4.89 11.58 2.27
N THR A 101 -4.82 10.70 3.27
CA THR A 101 -3.57 10.16 3.81
C THR A 101 -2.76 9.36 2.77
N PRO A 102 -3.32 8.40 2.01
CA PRO A 102 -2.57 7.67 0.99
C PRO A 102 -2.03 8.60 -0.10
N LEU A 103 -2.81 9.59 -0.56
CA LEU A 103 -2.38 10.55 -1.58
C LEU A 103 -1.14 11.33 -1.14
N PHE A 104 -1.17 11.84 0.08
CA PHE A 104 -0.04 12.60 0.63
C PHE A 104 1.18 11.70 0.80
N LEU A 105 1.01 10.56 1.47
CA LEU A 105 2.11 9.69 1.90
C LEU A 105 2.87 9.05 0.71
N LEU A 106 2.16 8.66 -0.35
CA LEU A 106 2.74 8.11 -1.57
C LEU A 106 3.24 9.19 -2.56
N SER A 107 3.15 10.48 -2.19
CA SER A 107 3.65 11.59 -3.02
C SER A 107 4.89 12.28 -2.43
N ILE A 108 5.39 11.78 -1.29
CA ILE A 108 6.52 12.36 -0.58
C ILE A 108 7.86 12.06 -1.27
N HIS A 109 7.99 10.91 -1.92
CA HIS A 109 9.29 10.40 -2.41
C HIS A 109 9.29 10.21 -3.94
N PRO A 110 10.40 10.54 -4.65
CA PRO A 110 10.54 10.40 -6.11
C PRO A 110 10.24 9.02 -6.66
N ILE A 111 10.54 7.97 -5.91
CA ILE A 111 10.36 6.58 -6.37
C ILE A 111 8.90 6.26 -6.73
N PHE A 112 7.95 6.99 -6.15
CA PHE A 112 6.52 6.82 -6.42
C PHE A 112 6.04 7.60 -7.65
N LEU A 113 6.92 8.30 -8.37
CA LEU A 113 6.59 8.97 -9.62
C LEU A 113 6.61 8.04 -10.83
N VAL A 114 7.37 6.95 -10.76
CA VAL A 114 7.48 5.97 -11.85
C VAL A 114 6.30 5.01 -11.80
N MET A 115 5.63 4.81 -12.93
CA MET A 115 4.61 3.78 -13.07
C MET A 115 5.29 2.40 -13.22
N SER A 116 4.86 1.45 -12.39
CA SER A 116 5.30 0.05 -12.41
C SER A 116 4.10 -0.90 -12.28
N GLY A 117 4.32 -2.19 -12.56
CA GLY A 117 3.34 -3.26 -12.32
C GLY A 117 2.87 -3.34 -10.87
N ASP A 118 3.69 -2.85 -9.92
CA ASP A 118 3.39 -2.81 -8.49
C ASP A 118 2.10 -2.06 -8.17
N TYR A 119 1.84 -0.95 -8.89
CA TYR A 119 0.63 -0.17 -8.68
C TYR A 119 -0.63 -0.94 -9.07
N ILE A 120 -0.58 -1.63 -10.20
CA ILE A 120 -1.70 -2.42 -10.70
C ILE A 120 -1.93 -3.63 -9.77
N ALA A 121 -0.86 -4.31 -9.38
CA ALA A 121 -0.92 -5.40 -8.41
C ALA A 121 -1.53 -4.92 -7.08
N LEU A 122 -1.09 -3.76 -6.56
CA LEU A 122 -1.62 -3.16 -5.34
C LEU A 122 -3.12 -2.86 -5.47
N ILE A 123 -3.58 -2.33 -6.60
CA ILE A 123 -5.00 -2.07 -6.86
C ILE A 123 -5.82 -3.36 -6.71
N PHE A 124 -5.38 -4.46 -7.35
CA PHE A 124 -6.06 -5.76 -7.23
C PHE A 124 -6.02 -6.32 -5.80
N LEU A 125 -4.91 -6.16 -5.08
CA LEU A 125 -4.81 -6.55 -3.67
C LEU A 125 -5.75 -5.74 -2.77
N LEU A 126 -5.86 -4.44 -2.99
CA LEU A 126 -6.81 -3.59 -2.28
C LEU A 126 -8.25 -3.99 -2.60
N LEU A 127 -8.54 -4.35 -3.85
CA LEU A 127 -9.84 -4.91 -4.22
C LEU A 127 -10.13 -6.24 -3.51
N ALA A 128 -9.11 -7.07 -3.24
CA ALA A 128 -9.28 -8.34 -2.50
C ALA A 128 -9.79 -8.13 -1.06
N PHE A 129 -9.56 -6.97 -0.45
CA PHE A 129 -10.13 -6.66 0.88
C PHE A 129 -11.67 -6.60 0.87
N PHE A 130 -12.32 -6.28 -0.25
CA PHE A 130 -13.78 -6.27 -0.32
C PHE A 130 -14.39 -7.66 -0.08
N PRO A 131 -14.04 -8.72 -0.86
CA PRO A 131 -14.54 -10.05 -0.57
C PRO A 131 -14.09 -10.57 0.79
N LEU A 132 -12.90 -10.22 1.29
CA LEU A 132 -12.48 -10.60 2.64
C LEU A 132 -13.43 -10.04 3.71
N LEU A 133 -13.76 -8.75 3.65
CA LEU A 133 -14.67 -8.09 4.59
C LEU A 133 -16.12 -8.51 4.39
N GLU A 134 -16.55 -8.70 3.15
CA GLU A 134 -17.87 -9.23 2.81
C GLU A 134 -18.05 -10.66 3.31
N SER A 135 -16.96 -11.44 3.30
CA SER A 135 -16.95 -12.77 3.89
C SER A 135 -17.33 -12.71 5.35
N PHE A 136 -17.02 -11.66 6.13
CA PHE A 136 -17.40 -11.60 7.53
C PHE A 136 -18.92 -11.53 7.72
N GLN A 137 -19.63 -10.90 6.78
CA GLN A 137 -21.07 -10.62 6.88
C GLN A 137 -21.95 -11.75 6.31
N LYS A 138 -21.49 -12.49 5.29
CA LYS A 138 -22.30 -13.47 4.55
C LYS A 138 -21.95 -14.92 4.88
N PRO A 139 -22.89 -15.87 4.91
CA PRO A 139 -22.58 -17.27 5.23
C PRO A 139 -21.68 -17.94 4.17
N ASP A 140 -21.71 -17.49 2.91
CA ASP A 140 -20.93 -18.05 1.79
C ASP A 140 -19.47 -17.57 1.77
N SER A 141 -18.69 -18.06 2.72
CA SER A 141 -17.25 -17.77 2.85
C SER A 141 -16.42 -18.28 1.68
N TYR A 142 -16.73 -19.46 1.15
CA TYR A 142 -15.94 -20.11 0.10
C TYR A 142 -15.89 -19.25 -1.18
N LEU A 143 -17.03 -18.69 -1.58
CA LEU A 143 -17.11 -17.85 -2.78
C LEU A 143 -16.36 -16.52 -2.60
N CYS A 144 -16.37 -15.98 -1.38
CA CYS A 144 -15.62 -14.78 -1.06
C CYS A 144 -14.11 -15.05 -1.11
N SER A 145 -13.66 -16.16 -0.55
CA SER A 145 -12.24 -16.57 -0.61
C SER A 145 -11.77 -16.85 -2.04
N PHE A 146 -12.62 -17.50 -2.85
CA PHE A 146 -12.38 -17.65 -4.29
C PHE A 146 -12.16 -16.30 -4.97
N ARG A 147 -13.07 -15.34 -4.76
CA ARG A 147 -12.98 -13.99 -5.35
C ARG A 147 -11.74 -13.24 -4.89
N ALA A 148 -11.42 -13.29 -3.60
CA ALA A 148 -10.20 -12.67 -3.07
C ALA A 148 -8.94 -13.28 -3.69
N SER A 149 -8.91 -14.61 -3.80
CA SER A 149 -7.75 -15.34 -4.31
C SER A 149 -7.56 -15.19 -5.81
N ILE A 150 -8.63 -15.09 -6.59
CA ILE A 150 -8.53 -14.70 -8.02
C ILE A 150 -7.90 -13.32 -8.14
N LEU A 151 -8.32 -12.34 -7.33
CA LEU A 151 -7.76 -10.99 -7.38
C LEU A 151 -6.27 -10.98 -7.01
N ILE A 152 -5.86 -11.76 -5.99
CA ILE A 152 -4.44 -11.92 -5.62
C ILE A 152 -3.67 -12.62 -6.74
N ALA A 153 -4.23 -13.66 -7.35
CA ALA A 153 -3.60 -14.37 -8.46
C ALA A 153 -3.43 -13.45 -9.68
N ILE A 154 -4.43 -12.63 -10.02
CA ILE A 154 -4.31 -11.60 -11.07
C ILE A 154 -3.26 -10.55 -10.69
N ALA A 155 -3.22 -10.10 -9.43
CA ALA A 155 -2.19 -9.18 -8.95
C ALA A 155 -0.78 -9.76 -9.17
N SER A 156 -0.61 -11.06 -8.93
CA SER A 156 0.67 -11.75 -9.14
C SER A 156 1.12 -11.84 -10.59
N LEU A 157 0.25 -11.55 -11.55
CA LEU A 157 0.63 -11.49 -12.96
C LEU A 157 1.30 -10.17 -13.34
N PHE A 158 0.99 -9.11 -12.59
CA PHE A 158 1.63 -7.80 -12.73
C PHE A 158 2.88 -7.68 -11.87
N GLN A 159 2.90 -8.36 -10.72
CA GLN A 159 4.04 -8.42 -9.83
C GLN A 159 4.10 -9.78 -9.11
N ILE A 160 5.05 -10.63 -9.50
CA ILE A 160 5.10 -12.04 -9.05
C ILE A 160 5.15 -12.18 -7.52
N TYR A 161 5.82 -11.24 -6.84
CA TYR A 161 5.91 -11.16 -5.38
C TYR A 161 4.55 -11.04 -4.66
N ALA A 162 3.47 -10.66 -5.34
CA ALA A 162 2.13 -10.68 -4.77
C ALA A 162 1.67 -12.08 -4.34
N LEU A 163 2.26 -13.16 -4.87
CA LEU A 163 2.02 -14.53 -4.41
C LEU A 163 2.34 -14.72 -2.92
N PHE A 164 3.33 -14.02 -2.36
CA PHE A 164 3.64 -14.08 -0.92
C PHE A 164 2.50 -13.55 -0.04
N VAL A 165 1.61 -12.74 -0.59
CA VAL A 165 0.44 -12.22 0.14
C VAL A 165 -0.61 -13.31 0.35
N LEU A 166 -0.69 -14.32 -0.53
CA LEU A 166 -1.69 -15.38 -0.47
C LEU A 166 -1.66 -16.19 0.86
N PRO A 167 -0.52 -16.73 1.33
CA PRO A 167 -0.48 -17.40 2.63
C PRO A 167 -0.80 -16.47 3.81
N LEU A 168 -0.40 -15.20 3.72
CA LEU A 168 -0.74 -14.19 4.73
C LEU A 168 -2.26 -13.93 4.72
N TRP A 169 -2.88 -13.97 3.54
CA TRP A 169 -4.32 -13.80 3.37
C TRP A 169 -5.13 -14.91 4.05
N TRP A 170 -4.67 -16.16 3.97
CA TRP A 170 -5.31 -17.28 4.69
C TRP A 170 -5.30 -17.08 6.20
N ILE A 171 -4.23 -16.49 6.76
CA ILE A 171 -4.17 -16.13 8.18
C ILE A 171 -5.21 -15.05 8.49
N GLY A 172 -5.39 -14.06 7.62
CA GLY A 172 -6.43 -13.03 7.71
C GLY A 172 -7.84 -13.61 7.70
N GLU A 173 -8.16 -14.47 6.74
CA GLU A 173 -9.45 -15.18 6.68
C GLU A 173 -9.70 -15.99 7.95
N ARG A 174 -8.68 -16.73 8.42
CA ARG A 174 -8.76 -17.52 9.65
C ARG A 174 -8.99 -16.64 10.88
N SER A 175 -8.38 -15.46 10.96
CA SER A 175 -8.59 -14.52 12.07
C SER A 175 -10.03 -14.00 12.11
N MET A 176 -10.64 -13.79 10.95
CA MET A 176 -12.00 -13.24 10.87
C MET A 176 -13.11 -14.27 11.12
N ARG A 177 -12.92 -15.54 10.74
CA ARG A 177 -13.99 -16.57 10.77
C ARG A 177 -13.59 -17.97 11.23
N GLY A 178 -12.32 -18.17 11.58
CA GLY A 178 -11.78 -19.50 11.88
C GLY A 178 -11.39 -20.28 10.63
N PRO A 179 -10.67 -21.42 10.79
CA PRO A 179 -10.15 -22.19 9.68
C PRO A 179 -11.26 -22.96 8.97
N GLN A 180 -11.43 -22.73 7.66
CA GLN A 180 -12.41 -23.46 6.84
C GLN A 180 -11.70 -24.11 5.65
N LEU A 181 -11.63 -25.44 5.65
CA LEU A 181 -10.99 -26.21 4.57
C LEU A 181 -11.62 -25.91 3.20
N ARG A 182 -12.93 -25.66 3.15
CA ARG A 182 -13.63 -25.28 1.90
C ARG A 182 -13.16 -23.93 1.36
N SER A 183 -12.91 -22.95 2.23
CA SER A 183 -12.37 -21.63 1.86
C SER A 183 -10.94 -21.76 1.32
N PHE A 184 -10.12 -22.55 2.03
CA PHE A 184 -8.75 -22.86 1.61
C PHE A 184 -8.69 -23.60 0.27
N ALA A 185 -9.50 -24.64 0.07
CA ALA A 185 -9.55 -25.35 -1.21
C ALA A 185 -10.05 -24.44 -2.34
N SER A 186 -11.03 -23.58 -2.06
CA SER A 186 -11.55 -22.63 -3.05
C SER A 186 -10.51 -21.57 -3.44
N SER A 187 -9.70 -21.08 -2.49
CA SER A 187 -8.61 -20.14 -2.79
C SER A 187 -7.50 -20.79 -3.61
N LEU A 188 -7.15 -22.04 -3.32
CA LEU A 188 -6.18 -22.80 -4.11
C LEU A 188 -6.70 -23.04 -5.54
N PHE A 189 -7.97 -23.38 -5.69
CA PHE A 189 -8.61 -23.56 -7.00
C PHE A 189 -8.63 -22.28 -7.82
N ALA A 190 -8.88 -21.13 -7.20
CA ALA A 190 -8.76 -19.81 -7.84
C ALA A 190 -7.36 -19.56 -8.40
N LEU A 191 -6.32 -19.81 -7.60
CA LEU A 191 -4.93 -19.66 -8.03
C LEU A 191 -4.61 -20.62 -9.18
N PHE A 192 -4.99 -21.88 -9.05
CA PHE A 192 -4.79 -22.90 -10.08
C PHE A 192 -5.44 -22.49 -11.41
N LEU A 193 -6.68 -21.98 -11.37
CA LEU A 193 -7.40 -21.54 -12.56
C LEU A 193 -6.64 -20.45 -13.32
N VAL A 194 -6.12 -19.44 -12.63
CA VAL A 194 -5.38 -18.33 -13.26
C VAL A 194 -4.07 -18.82 -13.87
N TYR A 195 -3.27 -19.55 -13.10
CA TYR A 195 -1.95 -20.01 -13.57
C TYR A 195 -2.03 -21.08 -14.66
N VAL A 196 -3.02 -21.98 -14.61
CA VAL A 196 -3.25 -22.95 -15.70
C VAL A 196 -3.69 -22.26 -16.97
N SER A 197 -4.53 -21.22 -16.86
CA SER A 197 -4.95 -20.45 -18.04
C SER A 197 -3.74 -19.81 -18.74
N ILE A 198 -2.83 -19.21 -17.96
CA ILE A 198 -1.60 -18.59 -18.49
C ILE A 198 -0.63 -19.65 -19.02
N PHE A 199 -0.43 -20.73 -18.27
CA PHE A 199 0.39 -21.85 -18.72
C PHE A 199 -0.11 -22.39 -20.06
N SER A 200 -1.43 -22.55 -20.23
CA SER A 200 -2.03 -22.99 -21.49
C SER A 200 -1.76 -22.02 -22.64
N LEU A 201 -1.72 -20.71 -22.39
CA LEU A 201 -1.37 -19.71 -23.40
C LEU A 201 0.10 -19.83 -23.82
N TYR A 202 1.03 -19.88 -22.86
CA TYR A 202 2.46 -20.03 -23.15
C TYR A 202 2.80 -21.38 -23.79
N TRP A 203 2.09 -22.44 -23.42
CA TRP A 203 2.19 -23.74 -24.07
C TRP A 203 1.76 -23.66 -25.55
N LEU A 204 0.67 -22.96 -25.86
CA LEU A 204 0.20 -22.76 -27.23
C LEU A 204 1.19 -21.91 -28.05
N MET A 205 1.86 -20.96 -27.41
CA MET A 205 2.85 -20.07 -28.02
C MET A 205 4.26 -20.71 -28.12
N ASP A 206 4.41 -21.96 -27.68
CA ASP A 206 5.69 -22.69 -27.60
C ASP A 206 6.79 -21.94 -26.83
N ASP A 207 6.39 -21.18 -25.79
CA ASP A 207 7.27 -20.31 -25.01
C ASP A 207 7.15 -20.58 -23.50
N ILE A 208 7.34 -21.85 -23.15
CA ILE A 208 7.39 -22.32 -21.75
C ILE A 208 8.50 -21.60 -20.94
N PRO A 209 9.68 -21.24 -21.49
CA PRO A 209 10.69 -20.51 -20.72
C PRO A 209 10.18 -19.18 -20.18
N ARG A 210 9.42 -18.41 -20.97
CA ARG A 210 8.78 -17.17 -20.47
C ARG A 210 7.78 -17.42 -19.36
N PHE A 211 7.10 -18.57 -19.35
CA PHE A 211 6.23 -18.93 -18.23
C PHE A 211 7.01 -19.12 -16.92
N ILE A 212 8.19 -19.73 -16.95
CA ILE A 212 8.94 -20.08 -15.74
C ILE A 212 9.74 -18.89 -15.19
N ARG A 213 10.19 -17.98 -16.05
CA ARG A 213 11.10 -16.88 -15.73
C ARG A 213 10.72 -16.07 -14.48
N PRO A 214 9.46 -15.62 -14.28
CA PRO A 214 9.09 -14.82 -13.11
C PRO A 214 9.24 -15.58 -11.79
N PHE A 215 9.03 -16.91 -11.80
CA PHE A 215 9.20 -17.74 -10.61
C PHE A 215 10.65 -17.87 -10.17
N LEU A 216 11.61 -17.63 -11.06
CA LEU A 216 13.04 -17.67 -10.73
C LEU A 216 13.46 -16.48 -9.87
N GLU A 217 12.73 -15.36 -9.92
CA GLU A 217 12.95 -14.17 -9.07
C GLU A 217 12.74 -14.45 -7.57
N PHE A 218 12.12 -15.57 -7.20
CA PHE A 218 12.04 -15.99 -5.78
C PHE A 218 13.37 -16.51 -5.24
N GLN A 219 14.34 -16.84 -6.11
CA GLN A 219 15.65 -17.32 -5.69
C GLN A 219 16.64 -16.17 -5.44
N SER A 220 16.37 -14.95 -5.92
CA SER A 220 17.22 -13.75 -5.72
C SER A 220 17.01 -13.11 -4.35
N LEU A 221 17.29 -13.85 -3.27
CA LEU A 221 17.27 -13.29 -1.92
C LEU A 221 18.42 -12.29 -1.73
N SER A 222 18.08 -11.02 -1.50
CA SER A 222 19.06 -9.93 -1.35
C SER A 222 19.59 -9.74 0.08
N LEU A 223 19.18 -10.58 1.05
CA LEU A 223 19.50 -10.41 2.47
C LEU A 223 21.01 -10.36 2.78
N LEU A 224 21.86 -10.93 1.91
CA LEU A 224 23.31 -10.95 2.09
C LEU A 224 24.03 -9.70 1.56
N GLU A 225 23.36 -8.85 0.80
CA GLU A 225 23.94 -7.65 0.20
C GLU A 225 23.46 -6.40 0.94
N ILE A 226 24.07 -6.10 2.09
CA ILE A 226 23.81 -4.83 2.79
C ILE A 226 24.28 -3.68 1.88
N PRO A 227 23.39 -2.80 1.41
CA PRO A 227 23.79 -1.71 0.55
C PRO A 227 24.74 -0.77 1.29
N ARG A 228 25.74 -0.25 0.57
CA ARG A 228 26.66 0.77 1.11
C ARG A 228 25.96 2.12 1.16
N PHE A 229 25.00 2.26 2.06
CA PHE A 229 24.26 3.50 2.25
C PHE A 229 25.10 4.56 2.94
N SER A 230 24.89 5.82 2.54
CA SER A 230 25.44 6.98 3.24
C SER A 230 24.76 7.14 4.62
N LEU A 231 25.39 7.90 5.51
CA LEU A 231 24.85 8.14 6.86
C LEU A 231 23.45 8.80 6.82
N LEU A 232 23.22 9.63 5.80
CA LEU A 232 21.91 10.22 5.52
C LEU A 232 20.86 9.16 5.15
N GLN A 233 21.16 8.29 4.20
CA GLN A 233 20.24 7.22 3.76
C GLN A 233 19.89 6.26 4.90
N TRP A 234 20.85 5.94 5.77
CA TRP A 234 20.57 5.21 7.00
C TRP A 234 19.60 5.97 7.93
N GLY A 235 19.75 7.29 8.02
CA GLY A 235 18.83 8.16 8.73
C GLY A 235 17.40 8.11 8.17
N GLU A 236 17.25 8.09 6.85
CA GLU A 236 15.95 7.97 6.17
C GLU A 236 15.28 6.62 6.46
N ILE A 237 16.02 5.52 6.37
CA ILE A 237 15.51 4.18 6.69
C ILE A 237 15.07 4.09 8.16
N LEU A 238 15.87 4.62 9.09
CA LEU A 238 15.53 4.68 10.50
C LEU A 238 14.27 5.52 10.75
N PHE A 239 14.14 6.66 10.07
CA PHE A 239 12.97 7.51 10.15
C PHE A 239 11.71 6.79 9.66
N VAL A 240 11.78 6.13 8.50
CA VAL A 240 10.67 5.33 7.97
C VAL A 240 10.30 4.21 8.94
N GLY A 241 11.28 3.44 9.42
CA GLY A 241 11.05 2.37 10.40
C GLY A 241 10.38 2.88 11.68
N PHE A 242 10.88 3.98 12.24
CA PHE A 242 10.30 4.63 13.40
C PHE A 242 8.87 5.11 13.15
N PHE A 243 8.61 5.71 11.98
CA PHE A 243 7.30 6.16 11.56
C PHE A 243 6.28 5.01 11.53
N PHE A 244 6.64 3.86 10.95
CA PHE A 244 5.80 2.66 10.94
C PHE A 244 5.52 2.15 12.37
N ILE A 245 6.56 1.96 13.18
CA ILE A 245 6.45 1.43 14.54
C ILE A 245 5.56 2.33 15.41
N MET A 246 5.78 3.64 15.40
CA MET A 246 5.00 4.58 16.21
C MET A 246 3.52 4.59 15.81
N ASN A 247 3.21 4.66 14.50
CA ASN A 247 1.83 4.67 14.04
C ASN A 247 1.11 3.34 14.33
N MET A 248 1.81 2.20 14.26
CA MET A 248 1.24 0.92 14.70
C MET A 248 0.93 0.91 16.19
N ILE A 249 1.89 1.27 17.05
CA ILE A 249 1.71 1.26 18.51
C ILE A 249 0.51 2.13 18.91
N PHE A 250 0.36 3.31 18.30
CA PHE A 250 -0.79 4.17 18.55
C PHE A 250 -2.09 3.58 18.03
N SER A 251 -2.09 3.00 16.82
CA SER A 251 -3.28 2.39 16.23
C SER A 251 -3.78 1.22 17.07
N VAL A 252 -2.89 0.33 17.54
CA VAL A 252 -3.22 -0.82 18.41
C VAL A 252 -3.95 -0.38 19.68
N LYS A 253 -3.46 0.68 20.33
CA LYS A 253 -4.09 1.22 21.55
C LYS A 253 -5.51 1.73 21.29
N VAL A 254 -5.80 2.19 20.08
CA VAL A 254 -7.10 2.77 19.71
C VAL A 254 -8.10 1.72 19.24
N TYR A 255 -7.73 0.80 18.34
CA TYR A 255 -8.69 -0.16 17.79
C TYR A 255 -9.02 -1.33 18.74
N ASN A 256 -8.19 -1.61 19.76
CA ASN A 256 -8.44 -2.70 20.72
C ASN A 256 -9.77 -2.59 21.47
N ARG A 257 -10.42 -1.41 21.44
CA ARG A 257 -11.71 -1.14 22.07
C ARG A 257 -12.86 -1.01 21.06
N ASP A 258 -12.70 -1.50 19.84
CA ASP A 258 -13.69 -1.36 18.78
C ASP A 258 -14.50 -2.64 18.49
N LYS A 259 -15.41 -2.55 17.52
CA LYS A 259 -16.23 -3.69 17.07
C LYS A 259 -15.36 -4.83 16.57
N ALA A 260 -15.83 -6.07 16.73
CA ALA A 260 -15.09 -7.29 16.34
C ALA A 260 -14.57 -7.26 14.88
N LEU A 261 -15.37 -6.79 13.92
CA LEU A 261 -14.94 -6.67 12.51
C LEU A 261 -13.79 -5.66 12.33
N THR A 262 -13.93 -4.45 12.87
CA THR A 262 -12.89 -3.43 12.78
C THR A 262 -11.64 -3.86 13.54
N LEU A 263 -11.80 -4.50 14.69
CA LEU A 263 -10.72 -5.06 15.49
C LEU A 263 -9.94 -6.11 14.69
N SER A 264 -10.61 -7.14 14.15
CA SER A 264 -9.95 -8.22 13.41
C SER A 264 -9.29 -7.70 12.12
N LEU A 265 -9.94 -6.77 11.40
CA LEU A 265 -9.34 -6.13 10.23
C LEU A 265 -8.09 -5.33 10.61
N MET A 266 -8.14 -4.48 11.62
CA MET A 266 -6.99 -3.64 11.98
C MET A 266 -5.83 -4.48 12.55
N GLN A 267 -6.12 -5.57 13.26
CA GLN A 267 -5.12 -6.56 13.65
C GLN A 267 -4.50 -7.25 12.45
N PHE A 268 -5.32 -7.69 11.48
CA PHE A 268 -4.83 -8.29 10.25
C PHE A 268 -3.99 -7.31 9.43
N ILE A 269 -4.42 -6.06 9.27
CA ILE A 269 -3.65 -5.02 8.57
C ILE A 269 -2.32 -4.77 9.28
N SER A 270 -2.31 -4.65 10.62
CA SER A 270 -1.07 -4.44 11.38
C SER A 270 -0.12 -5.63 11.23
N PHE A 271 -0.63 -6.86 11.34
CA PHE A 271 0.12 -8.09 11.07
C PHE A 271 0.69 -8.09 9.65
N LEU A 272 -0.13 -7.77 8.65
CA LEU A 272 0.26 -7.77 7.25
C LEU A 272 1.38 -6.76 6.99
N ILE A 273 1.29 -5.54 7.55
CA ILE A 273 2.35 -4.54 7.41
C ILE A 273 3.68 -5.05 7.99
N VAL A 274 3.68 -5.68 9.17
CA VAL A 274 4.92 -6.24 9.75
C VAL A 274 5.54 -7.27 8.82
N PHE A 275 4.75 -8.20 8.29
CA PHE A 275 5.25 -9.22 7.36
C PHE A 275 5.72 -8.63 6.02
N LEU A 276 5.02 -7.62 5.50
CA LEU A 276 5.45 -6.92 4.28
C LEU A 276 6.77 -6.19 4.48
N LEU A 277 6.99 -5.54 5.64
CA LEU A 277 8.27 -4.91 5.94
C LEU A 277 9.40 -5.93 6.08
N LEU A 278 9.13 -7.11 6.67
CA LEU A 278 10.10 -8.20 6.72
C LEU A 278 10.44 -8.72 5.31
N LEU A 279 9.43 -8.89 4.44
CA LEU A 279 9.63 -9.26 3.04
C LEU A 279 10.40 -8.18 2.26
N GLN A 280 10.13 -6.90 2.53
CA GLN A 280 10.89 -5.80 1.94
C GLN A 280 12.37 -5.86 2.33
N MET A 281 12.69 -6.26 3.57
CA MET A 281 14.09 -6.46 3.98
C MET A 281 14.74 -7.66 3.28
N LEU A 282 13.96 -8.71 2.98
CA LEU A 282 14.44 -9.91 2.28
C LEU A 282 14.71 -9.67 0.79
N TYR A 283 13.90 -8.82 0.15
CA TYR A 283 13.94 -8.52 -1.29
C TYR A 283 14.23 -7.03 -1.58
N TRP A 284 15.04 -6.39 -0.73
CA TRP A 284 15.28 -4.95 -0.77
C TRP A 284 15.81 -4.45 -2.12
N LEU A 285 16.64 -5.25 -2.81
CA LEU A 285 17.21 -4.88 -4.11
C LEU A 285 16.29 -5.21 -5.29
N GLU A 286 15.38 -6.17 -5.12
CA GLU A 286 14.58 -6.72 -6.21
C GLU A 286 13.30 -5.92 -6.43
N THR A 287 12.60 -5.54 -5.34
CA THR A 287 11.28 -4.92 -5.46
C THR A 287 10.97 -3.91 -4.35
N PHE A 288 10.25 -2.84 -4.73
CA PHE A 288 9.64 -1.89 -3.80
C PHE A 288 8.15 -2.17 -3.55
N PHE A 289 7.62 -3.24 -4.12
CA PHE A 289 6.22 -3.63 -4.01
C PHE A 289 5.76 -3.79 -2.56
N PHE A 290 6.54 -4.45 -1.73
CA PHE A 290 6.16 -4.69 -0.34
C PHE A 290 6.11 -3.38 0.45
N LEU A 291 7.08 -2.47 0.22
CA LEU A 291 7.05 -1.12 0.77
C LEU A 291 5.83 -0.35 0.30
N LEU A 292 5.54 -0.32 -1.01
CA LEU A 292 4.38 0.35 -1.58
C LEU A 292 3.06 -0.14 -0.95
N PHE A 293 2.91 -1.46 -0.82
CA PHE A 293 1.73 -2.04 -0.20
C PHE A 293 1.65 -1.72 1.30
N SER A 294 2.76 -1.80 2.01
CA SER A 294 2.84 -1.43 3.43
C SER A 294 2.48 0.05 3.67
N LEU A 295 2.89 0.95 2.77
CA LEU A 295 2.58 2.37 2.81
C LEU A 295 1.08 2.65 2.57
N ALA A 296 0.45 1.93 1.64
CA ALA A 296 -0.99 2.00 1.45
C ALA A 296 -1.75 1.55 2.72
N LEU A 297 -1.31 0.46 3.36
CA LEU A 297 -1.94 -0.06 4.57
C LEU A 297 -1.72 0.81 5.81
N ILE A 298 -0.50 1.34 6.02
CA ILE A 298 -0.23 2.26 7.14
C ILE A 298 -0.99 3.58 6.95
N SER A 299 -1.17 4.05 5.71
CA SER A 299 -2.00 5.24 5.44
C SER A 299 -3.44 5.05 5.90
N PHE A 300 -3.98 3.84 5.74
CA PHE A 300 -5.30 3.46 6.22
C PHE A 300 -5.37 3.43 7.75
N LEU A 301 -4.35 2.84 8.42
CA LEU A 301 -4.25 2.86 9.88
C LEU A 301 -4.17 4.29 10.45
N ILE A 302 -3.37 5.15 9.81
CA ILE A 302 -3.23 6.56 10.18
C ILE A 302 -4.54 7.31 10.03
N ALA A 303 -5.25 7.10 8.91
CA ALA A 303 -6.55 7.69 8.68
C ALA A 303 -7.56 7.28 9.77
N TYR A 304 -7.54 5.99 10.14
CA TYR A 304 -8.38 5.47 11.22
C TYR A 304 -8.00 6.07 12.59
N LEU A 305 -6.71 6.09 12.94
CA LEU A 305 -6.17 6.62 14.20
C LEU A 305 -6.61 8.08 14.40
N TYR A 306 -6.34 8.94 13.42
CA TYR A 306 -6.61 10.37 13.55
C TYR A 306 -8.08 10.73 13.40
N SER A 307 -8.87 9.92 12.70
CA SER A 307 -10.32 10.12 12.69
C SER A 307 -10.98 9.84 14.03
N ARG A 308 -10.38 8.99 14.88
CA ARG A 308 -10.91 8.62 16.20
C ARG A 308 -10.25 9.35 17.37
N THR A 309 -9.15 10.06 17.11
CA THR A 309 -8.38 10.73 18.15
C THR A 309 -9.13 11.93 18.73
N ASN A 310 -9.29 11.94 20.07
CA ASN A 310 -9.80 13.09 20.83
C ASN A 310 -8.76 13.64 21.83
N SER A 311 -7.56 13.04 21.91
CA SER A 311 -6.53 13.49 22.85
C SER A 311 -5.63 14.56 22.21
N ARG A 312 -5.27 15.56 23.01
CA ARG A 312 -4.41 16.68 22.59
C ARG A 312 -3.02 16.20 22.16
N ASN A 313 -2.46 15.23 22.89
CA ASN A 313 -1.10 14.73 22.63
C ASN A 313 -1.02 14.03 21.28
N HIS A 314 -1.97 13.16 20.93
CA HIS A 314 -1.97 12.48 19.63
C HIS A 314 -2.16 13.47 18.47
N ILE A 315 -2.93 14.55 18.65
CA ILE A 315 -3.06 15.61 17.64
C ILE A 315 -1.73 16.35 17.45
N PHE A 316 -1.01 16.68 18.53
CA PHE A 316 0.33 17.26 18.39
C PHE A 316 1.32 16.30 17.75
N THR A 317 1.24 15.01 18.05
CA THR A 317 2.04 13.98 17.36
C THR A 317 1.71 13.95 15.86
N ALA A 318 0.44 14.10 15.47
CA ALA A 318 0.02 14.19 14.08
C ALA A 318 0.69 15.37 13.36
N TYR A 319 0.63 16.55 13.96
CA TYR A 319 1.27 17.75 13.41
C TYR A 319 2.79 17.61 13.34
N GLY A 320 3.41 17.01 14.35
CA GLY A 320 4.85 16.71 14.35
C GLY A 320 5.23 15.74 13.22
N MET A 321 4.47 14.67 13.01
CA MET A 321 4.69 13.72 11.91
C MET A 321 4.50 14.37 10.54
N LEU A 322 3.45 15.18 10.37
CA LEU A 322 3.23 15.95 9.14
C LEU A 322 4.38 16.92 8.86
N LEU A 323 4.86 17.63 9.89
CA LEU A 323 6.00 18.53 9.75
C LEU A 323 7.26 17.78 9.33
N LEU A 324 7.54 16.62 9.94
CA LEU A 324 8.68 15.77 9.56
C LEU A 324 8.56 15.26 8.13
N MET A 325 7.36 14.87 7.69
CA MET A 325 7.11 14.47 6.30
C MET A 325 7.33 15.61 5.31
N VAL A 326 6.89 16.82 5.65
CA VAL A 326 7.12 18.00 4.81
C VAL A 326 8.60 18.35 4.76
N LEU A 327 9.32 18.26 5.88
CA LEU A 327 10.78 18.46 5.89
C LEU A 327 11.49 17.42 5.02
N PHE A 328 11.08 16.15 5.09
CA PHE A 328 11.60 15.08 4.25
C PHE A 328 11.30 15.33 2.76
N TYR A 329 10.10 15.81 2.42
CA TYR A 329 9.78 16.22 1.05
C TYR A 329 10.67 17.39 0.59
N ILE A 330 10.90 18.39 1.45
CA ILE A 330 11.76 19.54 1.15
C ILE A 330 13.21 19.12 0.96
N SER A 331 13.72 18.12 1.69
CA SER A 331 15.11 17.65 1.49
C SER A 331 15.33 17.07 0.09
N HIS A 332 14.31 16.45 -0.52
CA HIS A 332 14.37 16.00 -1.92
C HIS A 332 14.31 17.17 -2.92
N LEU A 333 13.64 18.27 -2.58
CA LEU A 333 13.58 19.45 -3.46
C LEU A 333 14.90 20.24 -3.51
N PHE A 334 15.75 20.13 -2.49
CA PHE A 334 17.03 20.86 -2.41
C PHE A 334 18.23 19.92 -2.21
N PRO A 335 18.57 19.09 -3.21
CA PRO A 335 19.70 18.15 -3.11
C PRO A 335 21.05 18.86 -2.86
N SER A 336 21.16 20.14 -3.23
CA SER A 336 22.37 20.96 -3.04
C SER A 336 22.69 21.32 -1.59
N ILE A 337 21.73 21.20 -0.65
CA ILE A 337 21.97 21.49 0.78
C ILE A 337 22.58 20.27 1.50
N VAL A 338 22.41 19.07 0.94
CA VAL A 338 22.75 17.81 1.60
C VAL A 338 24.12 17.26 1.18
N HIS A 339 24.70 17.76 0.08
CA HIS A 339 26.05 17.40 -0.37
C HIS A 339 27.19 18.22 0.25
N PHE A 340 26.92 19.04 1.28
CA PHE A 340 27.96 19.68 2.10
C PHE A 340 28.20 18.91 3.40
N SER A 341 28.88 17.77 3.31
CA SER A 341 29.75 17.23 4.37
C SER A 341 30.64 16.13 3.82
#